data_AF-A0A1M7YL13-F1
#
_entry.id   AF-A0A1M7YL13-F1
#
_cell.length_a   1.000
_cell.length_b   1.000
_cell.length_c   1.000
_cell.angle_alpha   90.00
_cell.angle_beta   90.00
_cell.angle_gamma   90.00
#
_symmetry.space_group_name_H-M   'P 1'
#
loop_
_entity.id
_entity.type
_entity.pdbx_description
1 polymer ?
#
loop_
_entity_poly.entity_id
_entity_poly.type
_entity_poly.pdbx_seq_one_letter_code
_entity_poly.pdbx_strand_id
1 'polypeptide(L)'
;MEKTCDIIKDLLPLYIDGVCSEDSKRAVEEHIEGCESCKRELESYKGEISAVDRQEEEVIKKISSRWKRSKTKALLTGILAMAVVIVFGISALLYSVTTRAVKDSEVTVEDLSMLSNSNVYFALKVSDAIHAKGVSWFEEKGDIYITLKTDKLRLKNTKTAENSFAENTDDYSRWEFDTKMSGIKNIYLYEGLKGYEDGKSAKTLIWSSGMNLSAAKTEAEVWIRTYHPWGNTEPGLLANTLYEHKNPYVGNMSANGRIVADLKVGRVLGNFKNELQTKKEPYGYTLLFEESIKDKEQDNFDSTMKKYAFCMLALIENLSEVSWKYTLIEDGKERAVTQSITKEEASKILGNNIKSYGASAADVQNLLYTVGIEQ
;
A
#
# COMPACT_ATOMS: atom_id res chain seq x y z
N MET A 1 -9.76 -37.64 80.00
CA MET A 1 -9.74 -38.13 78.61
C MET A 1 -9.52 -37.02 77.58
N GLU A 2 -9.88 -35.75 77.86
CA GLU A 2 -9.60 -34.62 76.94
C GLU A 2 -8.11 -34.41 76.64
N LYS A 3 -7.25 -34.34 77.67
CA LYS A 3 -5.79 -34.10 77.49
C LYS A 3 -5.06 -35.12 76.62
N THR A 4 -5.60 -36.33 76.49
CA THR A 4 -5.01 -37.38 75.64
C THR A 4 -5.43 -37.21 74.19
N CYS A 5 -6.64 -36.71 73.93
CA CYS A 5 -7.14 -36.48 72.58
C CYS A 5 -6.38 -35.35 71.88
N ASP A 6 -6.06 -34.26 72.59
CA ASP A 6 -5.32 -33.12 72.02
C ASP A 6 -3.95 -33.56 71.48
N ILE A 7 -3.23 -34.38 72.27
CA ILE A 7 -1.93 -34.94 71.85
C ILE A 7 -2.10 -35.84 70.62
N ILE A 8 -3.15 -36.66 70.56
CA ILE A 8 -3.38 -37.53 69.41
C ILE A 8 -3.71 -36.72 68.16
N LYS A 9 -4.52 -35.66 68.28
CA LYS A 9 -4.86 -34.76 67.16
C LYS A 9 -3.64 -34.05 66.60
N ASP A 10 -2.74 -33.58 67.48
CA ASP A 10 -1.47 -32.96 67.07
C ASP A 10 -0.57 -33.97 66.32
N LEU A 11 -0.67 -35.25 66.63
CA LEU A 11 0.08 -36.33 65.98
C LEU A 11 -0.57 -36.85 64.68
N LEU A 12 -1.86 -36.59 64.43
CA LEU A 12 -2.57 -37.13 63.26
C LEU A 12 -1.92 -36.73 61.91
N PRO A 13 -1.50 -35.46 61.69
CA PRO A 13 -0.84 -35.10 60.43
C PRO A 13 0.47 -35.88 60.22
N LEU A 14 1.30 -35.99 61.26
CA LEU A 14 2.56 -36.72 61.22
C LEU A 14 2.37 -38.23 61.03
N TYR A 15 1.29 -38.77 61.60
CA TYR A 15 0.88 -40.17 61.42
C TYR A 15 0.45 -40.44 59.97
N ILE A 16 -0.32 -39.54 59.36
CA ILE A 16 -0.77 -39.67 57.96
C ILE A 16 0.41 -39.56 56.98
N ASP A 17 1.32 -38.62 57.24
CA ASP A 17 2.55 -38.45 56.46
C ASP A 17 3.55 -39.60 56.65
N GLY A 18 3.32 -40.50 57.63
CA GLY A 18 4.16 -41.67 57.90
C GLY A 18 5.52 -41.32 58.51
N VAL A 19 5.66 -40.14 59.12
CA VAL A 19 6.92 -39.61 59.64
C VAL A 19 7.01 -39.61 61.17
N CYS A 20 6.00 -40.12 61.87
CA CYS A 20 6.03 -40.29 63.33
C CYS A 20 6.85 -41.53 63.76
N SER A 21 7.39 -41.52 64.97
CA SER A 21 8.07 -42.69 65.55
C SER A 21 7.10 -43.85 65.79
N GLU A 22 7.60 -45.08 65.88
CA GLU A 22 6.77 -46.27 66.14
C GLU A 22 5.99 -46.18 67.46
N ASP A 23 6.57 -45.55 68.48
CA ASP A 23 5.88 -45.34 69.77
C ASP A 23 4.71 -44.35 69.64
N SER A 24 4.90 -43.27 68.88
CA SER A 24 3.83 -42.30 68.59
C SER A 24 2.74 -42.91 67.70
N LYS A 25 3.14 -43.75 66.73
CA LYS A 25 2.23 -44.47 65.84
C LYS A 25 1.33 -45.42 66.63
N ARG A 26 1.92 -46.24 67.50
CA ARG A 26 1.17 -47.15 68.38
C ARG A 26 0.22 -46.39 69.31
N ALA A 27 0.65 -45.26 69.86
CA ALA A 27 -0.20 -44.42 70.71
C ALA A 27 -1.42 -43.85 69.97
N VAL A 28 -1.26 -43.45 68.69
CA VAL A 28 -2.38 -43.01 67.84
C VAL A 28 -3.32 -44.17 67.56
N GLU A 29 -2.80 -45.34 67.15
CA GLU A 29 -3.58 -46.53 66.80
C GLU A 29 -4.40 -47.07 67.99
N GLU A 30 -3.79 -47.22 69.16
CA GLU A 30 -4.48 -47.66 70.38
C GLU A 30 -5.59 -46.66 70.78
N HIS A 31 -5.38 -45.37 70.58
CA HIS A 31 -6.35 -44.35 70.97
C HIS A 31 -7.56 -44.28 70.04
N ILE A 32 -7.34 -44.37 68.71
CA ILE A 32 -8.44 -44.30 67.74
C ILE A 32 -9.36 -45.52 67.77
N GLU A 33 -8.89 -46.67 68.30
CA GLU A 33 -9.75 -47.85 68.54
C GLU A 33 -10.85 -47.56 69.57
N GLY A 34 -10.56 -46.74 70.58
CA GLY A 34 -11.49 -46.40 71.66
C GLY A 34 -12.15 -45.02 71.55
N CYS A 35 -11.74 -44.18 70.60
CA CYS A 35 -12.17 -42.77 70.51
C CYS A 35 -12.71 -42.38 69.13
N GLU A 36 -14.04 -42.34 69.01
CA GLU A 36 -14.75 -41.95 67.79
C GLU A 36 -14.50 -40.49 67.35
N SER A 37 -14.06 -39.61 68.26
CA SER A 37 -13.74 -38.22 67.91
C SER A 37 -12.45 -38.13 67.09
N CYS A 38 -11.36 -38.74 67.59
CA CYS A 38 -10.07 -38.78 66.90
C CYS A 38 -10.13 -39.61 65.62
N LYS A 39 -10.95 -40.67 65.59
CA LYS A 39 -11.18 -41.48 64.37
C LYS A 39 -11.86 -40.68 63.25
N ARG A 40 -12.88 -39.88 63.56
CA ARG A 40 -13.53 -39.00 62.57
C ARG A 40 -12.58 -37.94 62.04
N GLU A 41 -11.71 -37.41 62.89
CA GLU A 41 -10.74 -36.39 62.52
C GLU A 41 -9.66 -36.96 61.58
N LEU A 42 -9.17 -38.18 61.85
CA LEU A 42 -8.27 -38.91 60.94
C LEU A 42 -8.89 -39.12 59.55
N GLU A 43 -10.17 -39.52 59.49
CA GLU A 43 -10.88 -39.70 58.22
C GLU A 43 -11.10 -38.37 57.48
N SER A 44 -11.30 -37.26 58.22
CA SER A 44 -11.39 -35.91 57.64
C SER A 44 -10.09 -35.53 56.93
N TYR A 45 -8.94 -35.69 57.59
CA TYR A 45 -7.64 -35.37 57.00
C TYR A 45 -7.33 -36.23 55.76
N LYS A 46 -7.62 -37.54 55.80
CA LYS A 46 -7.46 -38.42 54.63
C LYS A 46 -8.35 -38.00 53.45
N GLY A 47 -9.58 -37.57 53.74
CA GLY A 47 -10.51 -37.05 52.73
C GLY A 47 -9.99 -35.77 52.06
N GLU A 48 -9.44 -34.84 52.85
CA GLU A 48 -8.85 -33.59 52.35
C GLU A 48 -7.60 -33.84 51.48
N ILE A 49 -6.68 -34.72 51.91
CA ILE A 49 -5.48 -35.07 51.14
C ILE A 49 -5.84 -35.72 49.80
N SER A 50 -6.79 -36.67 49.80
CA SER A 50 -7.26 -37.29 48.56
C SER A 50 -7.93 -36.29 47.60
N ALA A 51 -8.61 -35.27 48.15
CA ALA A 51 -9.17 -34.20 47.34
C ALA A 51 -8.09 -33.30 46.71
N VAL A 52 -7.02 -32.99 47.47
CA VAL A 52 -5.87 -32.22 46.98
C VAL A 52 -5.12 -32.97 45.87
N ASP A 53 -4.78 -34.25 46.07
CA ASP A 53 -4.10 -35.06 45.06
C ASP A 53 -4.90 -35.17 43.76
N ARG A 54 -6.22 -35.37 43.87
CA ARG A 54 -7.10 -35.44 42.71
C ARG A 54 -7.17 -34.10 41.97
N GLN A 55 -7.14 -32.99 42.72
CA GLN A 55 -7.10 -31.64 42.14
C GLN A 55 -5.76 -31.38 41.42
N GLU A 56 -4.63 -31.79 42.00
CA GLU A 56 -3.32 -31.68 41.36
C GLU A 56 -3.23 -32.52 40.07
N GLU A 57 -3.72 -33.76 40.10
CA GLU A 57 -3.75 -34.63 38.92
C GLU A 57 -4.62 -34.03 37.80
N GLU A 58 -5.77 -33.45 38.14
CA GLU A 58 -6.61 -32.71 37.20
C GLU A 58 -5.90 -31.49 36.60
N VAL A 59 -5.17 -30.72 37.42
CA VAL A 59 -4.42 -29.55 36.96
C VAL A 59 -3.29 -29.95 36.01
N ILE A 60 -2.52 -30.99 36.34
CA ILE A 60 -1.46 -31.53 35.48
C ILE A 60 -2.04 -32.05 34.16
N LYS A 61 -3.18 -32.72 34.20
CA LYS A 61 -3.88 -33.20 32.99
C LYS A 61 -4.40 -32.03 32.13
N LYS A 62 -4.89 -30.95 32.74
CA LYS A 62 -5.31 -29.72 32.04
C LYS A 62 -4.11 -29.00 31.39
N ILE A 63 -2.97 -28.91 32.08
CA ILE A 63 -1.75 -28.29 31.54
C ILE A 63 -1.20 -29.11 30.37
N SER A 64 -1.04 -30.42 30.54
CA SER A 64 -0.49 -31.30 29.49
C SER A 64 -1.38 -31.36 28.24
N SER A 65 -2.71 -31.39 28.39
CA SER A 65 -3.65 -31.35 27.27
C SER A 65 -3.65 -29.99 26.56
N ARG A 66 -3.55 -28.87 27.29
CA ARG A 66 -3.37 -27.53 26.69
C ARG A 66 -2.05 -27.43 25.92
N TRP A 67 -0.96 -27.97 26.46
CA TRP A 67 0.34 -27.98 25.78
C TRP A 67 0.28 -28.80 24.48
N LYS A 68 -0.29 -30.01 24.52
CA LYS A 68 -0.48 -30.85 23.32
C LYS A 68 -1.30 -30.12 22.26
N ARG A 69 -2.44 -29.51 22.62
CA ARG A 69 -3.26 -28.71 21.71
C ARG A 69 -2.52 -27.50 21.13
N SER A 70 -1.71 -26.81 21.93
CA SER A 70 -0.88 -25.69 21.47
C SER A 70 0.19 -26.12 20.47
N LYS A 71 0.90 -27.22 20.74
CA LYS A 71 1.89 -27.82 19.82
C LYS A 71 1.23 -28.26 18.51
N THR A 72 0.07 -28.91 18.56
CA THR A 72 -0.67 -29.30 17.35
C THR A 72 -1.13 -28.09 16.55
N LYS A 73 -1.61 -27.01 17.20
CA LYS A 73 -1.96 -25.75 16.51
C LYS A 73 -0.75 -25.13 15.82
N ALA A 74 0.38 -25.03 16.52
CA ALA A 74 1.62 -24.49 15.95
C ALA A 74 2.14 -25.31 14.75
N LEU A 75 2.04 -26.64 14.83
CA LEU A 75 2.42 -27.54 13.74
C LEU A 75 1.49 -27.37 12.52
N LEU A 76 0.17 -27.30 12.74
CA LEU A 76 -0.80 -27.05 11.67
C LEU A 76 -0.61 -25.68 11.01
N THR A 77 -0.35 -24.62 11.79
CA THR A 77 -0.06 -23.29 11.23
C THR A 77 1.24 -23.29 10.43
N GLY A 78 2.26 -24.03 10.89
CA GLY A 78 3.52 -24.19 10.15
C GLY A 78 3.34 -24.92 8.83
N ILE A 79 2.58 -26.02 8.81
CA ILE A 79 2.25 -26.75 7.58
C ILE A 79 1.48 -25.88 6.59
N LEU A 80 0.48 -25.12 7.07
CA LEU A 80 -0.28 -24.20 6.22
C LEU A 80 0.61 -23.11 5.62
N ALA A 81 1.46 -22.47 6.43
CA ALA A 81 2.38 -21.45 5.94
C ALA A 81 3.36 -22.03 4.90
N MET A 82 3.90 -23.23 5.15
CA MET A 82 4.79 -23.91 4.21
C MET A 82 4.08 -24.30 2.91
N ALA A 83 2.85 -24.79 3.00
CA ALA A 83 2.04 -25.11 1.82
C ALA A 83 1.78 -23.85 0.98
N VAL A 84 1.49 -22.71 1.59
CA VAL A 84 1.33 -21.43 0.88
C VAL A 84 2.61 -21.03 0.16
N VAL A 85 3.78 -21.14 0.82
CA VAL A 85 5.08 -20.84 0.20
C VAL A 85 5.38 -21.78 -0.97
N ILE A 86 5.09 -23.08 -0.83
CA ILE A 86 5.28 -24.06 -1.90
C ILE A 86 4.35 -23.76 -3.08
N VAL A 87 3.07 -23.50 -2.83
CA VAL A 87 2.10 -23.14 -3.89
C VAL A 87 2.53 -21.86 -4.61
N PHE A 88 2.96 -20.83 -3.86
CA PHE A 88 3.47 -19.60 -4.45
C PHE A 88 4.73 -19.85 -5.28
N GLY A 89 5.69 -20.60 -4.74
CA GLY A 89 6.93 -20.97 -5.45
C GLY A 89 6.68 -21.78 -6.73
N ILE A 90 5.78 -22.77 -6.68
CA ILE A 90 5.36 -23.55 -7.85
C ILE A 90 4.66 -22.64 -8.87
N SER A 91 3.78 -21.73 -8.42
CA SER A 91 3.09 -20.79 -9.32
C SER A 91 4.06 -19.84 -10.03
N ALA A 92 5.05 -19.29 -9.31
CA ALA A 92 6.08 -18.43 -9.86
C ALA A 92 7.01 -19.19 -10.83
N LEU A 93 7.37 -20.43 -10.49
CA LEU A 93 8.16 -21.30 -11.36
C LEU A 93 7.39 -21.65 -12.64
N LEU A 94 6.11 -22.02 -12.52
CA LEU A 94 5.24 -22.28 -13.66
C LEU A 94 5.13 -21.05 -14.54
N TYR A 95 4.89 -19.87 -13.97
CA TYR A 95 4.84 -18.61 -14.71
C TYR A 95 6.15 -18.36 -15.48
N SER A 96 7.31 -18.52 -14.84
CA SER A 96 8.62 -18.31 -15.47
C SER A 96 8.93 -19.31 -16.58
N VAL A 97 8.73 -20.61 -16.34
CA VAL A 97 9.10 -21.67 -17.30
C VAL A 97 8.18 -21.69 -18.51
N THR A 98 6.89 -21.38 -18.32
CA THR A 98 5.89 -21.41 -19.38
C THR A 98 5.84 -20.13 -20.20
N THR A 99 6.41 -19.02 -19.76
CA THR A 99 6.42 -17.77 -20.54
C THR A 99 7.37 -17.86 -21.74
N ARG A 100 6.92 -17.37 -22.90
CA ARG A 100 7.76 -16.97 -24.02
C ARG A 100 7.38 -15.58 -24.52
N ALA A 101 8.29 -14.92 -25.23
CA ALA A 101 7.94 -13.76 -26.03
C ALA A 101 7.11 -14.20 -27.25
N VAL A 102 6.17 -13.36 -27.65
CA VAL A 102 5.48 -13.48 -28.95
C VAL A 102 6.48 -13.07 -30.02
N LYS A 103 6.56 -13.85 -31.11
CA LYS A 103 7.50 -13.56 -32.20
C LYS A 103 7.01 -12.39 -33.04
N ASP A 104 7.91 -11.71 -33.72
CA ASP A 104 7.56 -10.61 -34.61
C ASP A 104 6.59 -11.04 -35.72
N SER A 105 6.81 -12.22 -36.32
CA SER A 105 5.92 -12.84 -37.31
C SER A 105 4.50 -13.15 -36.80
N GLU A 106 4.27 -13.13 -35.49
CA GLU A 106 2.98 -13.38 -34.84
C GLU A 106 2.27 -12.06 -34.44
N VAL A 107 2.88 -10.90 -34.73
CA VAL A 107 2.39 -9.57 -34.35
C VAL A 107 2.24 -8.69 -35.59
N THR A 108 1.09 -8.03 -35.70
CA THR A 108 0.86 -6.98 -36.71
C THR A 108 0.88 -5.62 -36.02
N VAL A 109 1.68 -4.70 -36.53
CA VAL A 109 1.61 -3.28 -36.13
C VAL A 109 0.49 -2.63 -36.95
N GLU A 110 -0.58 -2.24 -36.28
CA GLU A 110 -1.71 -1.52 -36.85
C GLU A 110 -1.63 -0.03 -36.44
N ASP A 111 -2.14 0.83 -37.31
CA ASP A 111 -2.37 2.25 -37.04
C ASP A 111 -1.16 3.06 -36.55
N LEU A 112 0.04 2.68 -37.02
CA LEU A 112 1.25 3.46 -36.78
C LEU A 112 1.11 4.86 -37.40
N SER A 113 0.93 5.85 -36.54
CA SER A 113 0.50 7.18 -36.96
C SER A 113 0.96 8.26 -35.99
N MET A 114 0.85 9.51 -36.43
CA MET A 114 1.13 10.69 -35.62
C MET A 114 -0.18 11.31 -35.13
N LEU A 115 -0.30 11.45 -33.82
CA LEU A 115 -1.44 12.09 -33.18
C LEU A 115 -1.40 13.61 -33.34
N SER A 116 -2.52 14.27 -33.07
CA SER A 116 -2.65 15.73 -33.09
C SER A 116 -1.67 16.47 -32.16
N ASN A 117 -1.26 15.84 -31.05
CA ASN A 117 -0.23 16.34 -30.12
C ASN A 117 1.22 16.10 -30.61
N SER A 118 1.38 15.45 -31.78
CA SER A 118 2.62 14.97 -32.40
C SER A 118 3.25 13.73 -31.76
N ASN A 119 2.56 13.04 -30.86
CA ASN A 119 3.01 11.76 -30.32
C ASN A 119 2.86 10.65 -31.36
N VAL A 120 3.64 9.59 -31.19
CA VAL A 120 3.53 8.38 -32.03
C VAL A 120 2.56 7.43 -31.37
N TYR A 121 1.57 7.02 -32.15
CA TYR A 121 0.60 6.00 -31.77
C TYR A 121 0.79 4.74 -32.62
N PHE A 122 0.58 3.57 -32.02
CA PHE A 122 0.40 2.32 -32.75
C PHE A 122 -0.33 1.29 -31.89
N ALA A 123 -0.90 0.29 -32.55
CA ALA A 123 -1.50 -0.88 -31.92
C ALA A 123 -0.74 -2.14 -32.35
N LEU A 124 -0.39 -2.98 -31.39
CA LEU A 124 0.15 -4.31 -31.64
C LEU A 124 -1.00 -5.31 -31.56
N LYS A 125 -1.32 -5.94 -32.69
CA LYS A 125 -2.29 -7.01 -32.76
C LYS A 125 -1.59 -8.36 -32.79
N VAL A 126 -1.92 -9.23 -31.87
CA VAL A 126 -1.41 -10.60 -31.86
C VAL A 126 -2.28 -11.47 -32.78
N SER A 127 -1.67 -12.42 -33.48
CA SER A 127 -2.41 -13.40 -34.30
C SER A 127 -3.48 -14.14 -33.49
N ASP A 128 -4.66 -14.36 -34.07
CA ASP A 128 -5.82 -15.04 -33.45
C ASP A 128 -5.50 -16.44 -32.86
N ALA A 129 -4.40 -17.07 -33.29
CA ALA A 129 -3.95 -18.36 -32.77
C ALA A 129 -3.24 -18.27 -31.41
N ILE A 130 -2.78 -17.08 -31.03
CA ILE A 130 -1.95 -16.81 -29.85
C ILE A 130 -2.76 -16.05 -28.80
N HIS A 131 -2.64 -16.46 -27.54
CA HIS A 131 -3.25 -15.74 -26.43
C HIS A 131 -2.18 -14.90 -25.72
N ALA A 132 -2.28 -13.58 -25.85
CA ALA A 132 -1.39 -12.68 -25.13
C ALA A 132 -1.75 -12.69 -23.64
N LYS A 133 -0.78 -13.02 -22.79
CA LYS A 133 -0.97 -13.07 -21.32
C LYS A 133 -0.45 -11.83 -20.59
N GLY A 134 0.33 -11.00 -21.26
CA GLY A 134 0.85 -9.77 -20.70
C GLY A 134 1.86 -9.09 -21.59
N VAL A 135 2.34 -7.93 -21.13
CA VAL A 135 3.31 -7.10 -21.82
C VAL A 135 4.33 -6.55 -20.84
N SER A 136 5.55 -6.30 -21.31
CA SER A 136 6.55 -5.51 -20.59
C SER A 136 7.33 -4.65 -21.54
N TRP A 137 7.89 -3.57 -21.03
CA TRP A 137 8.78 -2.71 -21.79
C TRP A 137 9.92 -2.19 -20.93
N PHE A 138 10.98 -1.74 -21.58
CA PHE A 138 12.08 -1.02 -20.95
C PHE A 138 12.71 -0.04 -21.94
N GLU A 139 13.41 0.95 -21.40
CA GLU A 139 14.18 1.92 -22.17
C GLU A 139 15.68 1.72 -21.92
N GLU A 140 16.47 1.69 -22.98
CA GLU A 140 17.93 1.64 -22.90
C GLU A 140 18.56 2.55 -23.96
N LYS A 141 19.33 3.56 -23.52
CA LYS A 141 20.09 4.50 -24.39
C LYS A 141 19.22 5.27 -25.42
N GLY A 142 17.96 5.51 -25.08
CA GLY A 142 16.95 6.16 -25.93
C GLY A 142 16.24 5.20 -26.89
N ASP A 143 16.49 3.90 -26.80
CA ASP A 143 15.71 2.89 -27.53
C ASP A 143 14.70 2.24 -26.58
N ILE A 144 13.47 2.05 -27.07
CA ILE A 144 12.39 1.38 -26.34
C ILE A 144 12.22 -0.03 -26.87
N TYR A 145 12.08 -0.97 -25.94
CA TYR A 145 11.90 -2.39 -26.22
C TYR A 145 10.59 -2.86 -25.62
N ILE A 146 9.67 -3.33 -26.46
CA ILE A 146 8.35 -3.82 -26.06
C ILE A 146 8.29 -5.33 -26.28
N THR A 147 7.91 -6.08 -25.25
CA THR A 147 7.80 -7.54 -25.28
C THR A 147 6.38 -7.96 -24.95
N LEU A 148 5.70 -8.54 -25.93
CA LEU A 148 4.44 -9.25 -25.71
C LEU A 148 4.74 -10.68 -25.22
N LYS A 149 3.99 -11.15 -24.23
CA LYS A 149 4.19 -12.45 -23.57
C LYS A 149 3.02 -13.38 -23.86
N THR A 150 3.33 -14.65 -24.10
CA THR A 150 2.37 -15.76 -24.24
C THR A 150 2.90 -17.00 -23.52
N ASP A 151 2.04 -18.00 -23.33
CA ASP A 151 2.47 -19.32 -22.87
C ASP A 151 3.11 -20.15 -24.00
N LYS A 152 4.10 -20.95 -23.64
CA LYS A 152 4.76 -21.95 -24.50
C LYS A 152 3.85 -23.13 -24.82
N LEU A 153 3.00 -23.52 -23.87
CA LEU A 153 2.14 -24.69 -23.95
C LEU A 153 0.70 -24.28 -23.62
N ARG A 154 -0.22 -24.48 -24.58
CA ARG A 154 -1.64 -24.18 -24.41
C ARG A 154 -2.33 -25.35 -23.71
N LEU A 155 -2.47 -25.26 -22.39
CA LEU A 155 -3.29 -26.19 -21.61
C LEU A 155 -4.75 -25.69 -21.68
N LYS A 156 -5.54 -26.18 -22.66
CA LYS A 156 -7.02 -26.06 -22.87
C LYS A 156 -7.73 -24.78 -22.38
N ASN A 157 -8.47 -24.12 -23.28
CA ASN A 157 -9.57 -23.12 -23.14
C ASN A 157 -10.09 -22.76 -21.72
N THR A 158 -9.23 -22.42 -20.78
CA THR A 158 -9.62 -21.76 -19.54
C THR A 158 -9.60 -20.28 -19.83
N LYS A 159 -10.79 -19.68 -19.97
CA LYS A 159 -10.96 -18.26 -19.65
C LYS A 159 -10.73 -18.10 -18.15
N THR A 160 -9.47 -18.12 -17.74
CA THR A 160 -9.09 -17.77 -16.37
C THR A 160 -9.30 -16.28 -16.21
N ALA A 161 -10.07 -15.94 -15.20
CA ALA A 161 -10.35 -14.57 -14.83
C ALA A 161 -9.09 -13.85 -14.35
N GLU A 162 -9.12 -12.54 -14.58
CA GLU A 162 -8.44 -11.46 -13.85
C GLU A 162 -6.99 -11.08 -14.22
N ASN A 163 -6.91 -9.85 -14.75
CA ASN A 163 -6.00 -8.80 -14.30
C ASN A 163 -4.50 -9.02 -14.55
N SER A 164 -4.08 -8.98 -15.81
CA SER A 164 -2.71 -8.53 -16.18
C SER A 164 -2.61 -7.95 -17.60
N PHE A 165 -3.74 -7.78 -18.29
CA PHE A 165 -3.86 -6.91 -19.45
C PHE A 165 -4.66 -5.70 -18.96
N ALA A 166 -3.99 -4.61 -18.59
CA ALA A 166 -4.67 -3.37 -18.28
C ALA A 166 -5.38 -2.90 -19.55
N GLU A 167 -6.68 -3.19 -19.61
CA GLU A 167 -7.72 -2.61 -20.48
C GLU A 167 -7.38 -2.42 -21.98
N ASN A 168 -6.72 -3.40 -22.58
CA ASN A 168 -6.83 -3.64 -24.02
C ASN A 168 -7.53 -4.99 -24.25
N THR A 169 -8.45 -5.04 -25.22
CA THR A 169 -9.15 -6.26 -25.67
C THR A 169 -8.20 -7.43 -25.89
N ASP A 170 -8.69 -8.68 -25.78
CA ASP A 170 -7.93 -9.96 -25.80
C ASP A 170 -6.78 -10.07 -26.83
N ASP A 171 -6.82 -9.30 -27.94
CA ASP A 171 -5.88 -9.41 -29.07
C ASP A 171 -5.03 -8.15 -29.36
N TYR A 172 -5.25 -7.02 -28.67
CA TYR A 172 -4.60 -5.74 -28.98
C TYR A 172 -3.75 -5.22 -27.82
N SER A 173 -2.64 -4.55 -28.11
CA SER A 173 -1.86 -3.76 -27.15
C SER A 173 -1.55 -2.41 -27.78
N ARG A 174 -2.16 -1.33 -27.28
CA ARG A 174 -2.07 0.01 -27.84
C ARG A 174 -1.09 0.89 -27.07
N TRP A 175 -0.33 1.70 -27.79
CA TRP A 175 0.79 2.47 -27.27
C TRP A 175 0.78 3.91 -27.79
N GLU A 176 1.18 4.83 -26.92
CA GLU A 176 1.46 6.23 -27.24
C GLU A 176 2.83 6.59 -26.66
N PHE A 177 3.69 7.22 -27.48
CA PHE A 177 5.00 7.72 -27.04
C PHE A 177 5.18 9.19 -27.38
N ASP A 178 5.60 9.97 -26.38
CA ASP A 178 6.01 11.37 -26.55
C ASP A 178 7.25 11.45 -27.45
N THR A 179 7.13 12.12 -28.59
CA THR A 179 8.26 12.28 -29.53
C THR A 179 9.05 13.58 -29.34
N LYS A 180 8.55 14.52 -28.53
CA LYS A 180 9.12 15.86 -28.37
C LYS A 180 10.01 15.98 -27.14
N MET A 181 9.77 15.22 -26.07
CA MET A 181 10.46 15.41 -24.78
C MET A 181 11.30 14.22 -24.30
N SER A 182 11.15 13.04 -24.90
CA SER A 182 11.63 11.78 -24.33
C SER A 182 13.05 11.36 -24.73
N GLY A 183 13.66 12.02 -25.72
CA GLY A 183 14.95 11.58 -26.26
C GLY A 183 14.92 10.19 -26.92
N ILE A 184 13.72 9.64 -27.18
CA ILE A 184 13.52 8.34 -27.83
C ILE A 184 14.00 8.43 -29.29
N LYS A 185 14.83 7.46 -29.67
CA LYS A 185 15.38 7.30 -31.01
C LYS A 185 14.63 6.24 -31.79
N ASN A 186 14.37 5.09 -31.16
CA ASN A 186 13.72 3.95 -31.81
C ASN A 186 12.78 3.22 -30.84
N ILE A 187 11.76 2.60 -31.39
CA ILE A 187 10.84 1.70 -30.69
C ILE A 187 10.88 0.35 -31.40
N TYR A 188 11.13 -0.71 -30.64
CA TYR A 188 11.27 -2.07 -31.14
C TYR A 188 10.25 -3.01 -30.49
N LEU A 189 9.75 -3.95 -31.30
CA LEU A 189 9.23 -5.21 -30.78
C LEU A 189 10.43 -6.11 -30.43
N TYR A 190 10.47 -6.61 -29.20
CA TYR A 190 11.62 -7.33 -28.64
C TYR A 190 11.23 -8.74 -28.18
N GLU A 191 11.94 -9.73 -28.71
CA GLU A 191 11.71 -11.15 -28.39
C GLU A 191 12.46 -11.65 -27.14
N GLY A 192 13.06 -10.73 -26.37
CA GLY A 192 13.70 -11.04 -25.10
C GLY A 192 12.74 -10.93 -23.92
N LEU A 193 12.93 -11.77 -22.89
CA LEU A 193 12.15 -11.71 -21.64
C LEU A 193 12.88 -11.01 -20.50
N LYS A 194 14.16 -10.72 -20.70
CA LYS A 194 14.98 -10.01 -19.72
C LYS A 194 14.75 -8.52 -19.94
N GLY A 195 14.51 -7.76 -18.88
CA GLY A 195 14.22 -6.32 -18.95
C GLY A 195 15.44 -5.47 -19.29
N TYR A 196 16.28 -5.94 -20.23
CA TYR A 196 17.47 -5.28 -20.76
C TYR A 196 17.81 -5.89 -22.13
N GLU A 197 18.52 -5.14 -22.98
CA GLU A 197 18.95 -5.64 -24.28
C GLU A 197 20.15 -6.60 -24.12
N ASP A 198 19.95 -7.89 -24.39
CA ASP A 198 20.98 -8.92 -24.22
C ASP A 198 21.88 -9.16 -25.44
N GLY A 199 21.66 -8.42 -26.54
CA GLY A 199 22.37 -8.54 -27.81
C GLY A 199 22.18 -9.88 -28.53
N LYS A 200 21.29 -10.76 -28.05
CA LYS A 200 21.04 -12.10 -28.61
C LYS A 200 19.61 -12.27 -29.08
N SER A 201 18.67 -11.71 -28.33
CA SER A 201 17.25 -11.78 -28.63
C SER A 201 16.93 -10.91 -29.86
N ALA A 202 16.04 -11.39 -30.72
CA ALA A 202 15.64 -10.67 -31.91
C ALA A 202 14.89 -9.38 -31.54
N LYS A 203 15.04 -8.35 -32.38
CA LYS A 203 14.29 -7.10 -32.29
C LYS A 203 13.87 -6.62 -33.67
N THR A 204 12.64 -6.15 -33.78
CA THR A 204 12.06 -5.63 -35.02
C THR A 204 11.66 -4.18 -34.83
N LEU A 205 12.10 -3.30 -35.72
CA LEU A 205 11.83 -1.86 -35.64
C LEU A 205 10.34 -1.59 -35.90
N ILE A 206 9.68 -0.92 -34.96
CA ILE A 206 8.32 -0.40 -35.12
C ILE A 206 8.39 1.04 -35.62
N TRP A 207 9.19 1.87 -34.96
CA TRP A 207 9.29 3.30 -35.25
C TRP A 207 10.70 3.83 -34.99
N SER A 208 11.09 4.88 -35.72
CA SER A 208 12.33 5.63 -35.52
C SER A 208 12.09 7.13 -35.69
N SER A 209 12.87 7.98 -35.01
CA SER A 209 12.70 9.44 -34.98
C SER A 209 12.76 10.14 -36.34
N GLY A 210 13.32 9.50 -37.36
CA GLY A 210 13.32 9.98 -38.75
C GLY A 210 12.14 9.51 -39.60
N MET A 211 11.22 8.71 -39.06
CA MET A 211 10.11 8.13 -39.82
C MET A 211 8.99 9.16 -40.00
N ASN A 212 8.58 9.38 -41.25
CA ASN A 212 7.43 10.24 -41.56
C ASN A 212 6.13 9.42 -41.42
N LEU A 213 5.27 9.83 -40.51
CA LEU A 213 4.00 9.17 -40.21
C LEU A 213 2.82 9.99 -40.71
N SER A 214 1.79 9.31 -41.21
CA SER A 214 0.50 9.92 -41.49
C SER A 214 -0.23 10.30 -40.19
N ALA A 215 -1.13 11.29 -40.26
CA ALA A 215 -1.99 11.64 -39.14
C ALA A 215 -2.85 10.45 -38.70
N ALA A 216 -3.08 10.34 -37.39
CA ALA A 216 -3.91 9.29 -36.79
C ALA A 216 -5.38 9.41 -37.22
N LYS A 217 -6.05 8.26 -37.28
CA LYS A 217 -7.50 8.20 -37.57
C LYS A 217 -8.29 8.67 -36.35
N THR A 218 -9.52 9.15 -36.59
CA THR A 218 -10.45 9.58 -35.52
C THR A 218 -10.67 8.50 -34.47
N GLU A 219 -10.68 7.22 -34.84
CA GLU A 219 -10.85 6.10 -33.90
C GLU A 219 -9.68 5.99 -32.90
N ALA A 220 -8.44 6.20 -33.34
CA ALA A 220 -7.28 6.23 -32.45
C ALA A 220 -7.34 7.41 -31.49
N GLU A 221 -7.64 8.60 -32.02
CA GLU A 221 -7.80 9.84 -31.25
C GLU A 221 -8.93 9.71 -30.21
N VAL A 222 -10.03 9.03 -30.55
CA VAL A 222 -11.13 8.75 -29.61
C VAL A 222 -10.74 7.67 -28.59
N TRP A 223 -10.04 6.62 -29.01
CA TRP A 223 -9.63 5.54 -28.11
C TRP A 223 -8.68 6.04 -27.03
N ILE A 224 -7.68 6.86 -27.38
CA ILE A 224 -6.73 7.45 -26.42
C ILE A 224 -7.43 8.35 -25.40
N ARG A 225 -8.44 9.12 -25.84
CA ARG A 225 -9.29 9.93 -24.94
C ARG A 225 -10.16 9.08 -24.01
N THR A 226 -10.37 7.81 -24.32
CA THR A 226 -11.33 6.92 -23.64
C THR A 226 -10.67 5.89 -22.72
N TYR A 227 -9.48 5.38 -23.06
CA TYR A 227 -8.79 4.29 -22.34
C TYR A 227 -7.33 4.66 -22.04
N HIS A 228 -6.86 4.37 -20.83
CA HIS A 228 -5.56 4.83 -20.28
C HIS A 228 -4.41 3.85 -20.63
N PRO A 229 -3.44 4.19 -21.50
CA PRO A 229 -2.23 3.39 -21.68
C PRO A 229 -1.14 3.78 -20.67
N TRP A 230 -0.44 2.78 -20.15
CA TRP A 230 0.73 2.97 -19.28
C TRP A 230 1.80 3.82 -19.98
N GLY A 231 2.25 4.91 -19.33
CA GLY A 231 3.31 5.82 -19.81
C GLY A 231 2.89 7.28 -20.00
N ASN A 232 1.59 7.56 -19.86
CA ASN A 232 0.86 8.83 -19.80
C ASN A 232 1.56 10.15 -20.24
N THR A 233 1.05 10.72 -21.34
CA THR A 233 1.09 12.18 -21.61
C THR A 233 -0.28 12.87 -21.48
N GLU A 234 -1.37 12.15 -21.16
CA GLU A 234 -2.64 12.82 -20.83
C GLU A 234 -2.77 13.09 -19.32
N PRO A 235 -3.14 14.32 -18.92
CA PRO A 235 -3.35 14.64 -17.51
C PRO A 235 -4.46 13.76 -16.93
N GLY A 236 -4.29 13.15 -15.76
CA GLY A 236 -5.39 12.42 -15.15
C GLY A 236 -6.47 13.34 -14.61
N LEU A 237 -7.58 12.76 -14.12
CA LEU A 237 -8.82 13.50 -13.81
C LEU A 237 -8.59 14.70 -12.88
N LEU A 238 -7.76 14.53 -11.84
CA LEU A 238 -7.44 15.61 -10.91
C LEU A 238 -6.70 16.77 -11.60
N ALA A 239 -5.73 16.47 -12.48
CA ALA A 239 -4.96 17.49 -13.18
C ALA A 239 -5.83 18.28 -14.17
N ASN A 240 -6.71 17.61 -14.91
CA ASN A 240 -7.69 18.28 -15.79
C ASN A 240 -8.65 19.16 -14.98
N THR A 241 -9.24 18.63 -13.91
CA THR A 241 -10.18 19.37 -13.06
C THR A 241 -9.53 20.63 -12.48
N LEU A 242 -8.31 20.49 -11.95
CA LEU A 242 -7.55 21.61 -11.41
C LEU A 242 -7.21 22.67 -12.46
N TYR A 243 -6.84 22.24 -13.67
CA TYR A 243 -6.55 23.15 -14.79
C TYR A 243 -7.80 23.91 -15.24
N GLU A 244 -8.94 23.23 -15.37
CA GLU A 244 -10.24 23.85 -15.68
C GLU A 244 -10.67 24.85 -14.61
N HIS A 245 -10.28 24.61 -13.36
CA HIS A 245 -10.55 25.49 -12.23
C HIS A 245 -9.46 26.55 -11.97
N LYS A 246 -8.47 26.71 -12.89
CA LYS A 246 -7.50 27.81 -12.86
C LYS A 246 -8.20 29.15 -12.59
N ASN A 247 -7.59 29.98 -11.75
CA ASN A 247 -8.14 31.27 -11.37
C ASN A 247 -7.16 32.42 -11.70
N PRO A 248 -7.52 33.39 -12.56
CA PRO A 248 -6.66 34.53 -12.85
C PRO A 248 -6.40 35.46 -11.65
N TYR A 249 -7.33 35.51 -10.68
CA TYR A 249 -7.30 36.50 -9.62
C TYR A 249 -7.72 35.96 -8.24
N VAL A 250 -6.80 35.98 -7.27
CA VAL A 250 -7.02 35.45 -5.91
C VAL A 250 -8.20 36.11 -5.19
N GLY A 251 -8.60 37.34 -5.53
CA GLY A 251 -9.78 37.97 -4.92
C GLY A 251 -11.10 37.25 -5.23
N ASN A 252 -11.13 36.34 -6.21
CA ASN A 252 -12.27 35.47 -6.48
C ASN A 252 -12.27 34.24 -5.54
N MET A 253 -12.77 34.43 -4.31
CA MET A 253 -12.78 33.38 -3.29
C MET A 253 -13.60 32.13 -3.71
N SER A 254 -14.65 32.30 -4.51
CA SER A 254 -15.43 31.16 -5.01
C SER A 254 -14.60 30.28 -5.96
N ALA A 255 -13.80 30.89 -6.85
CA ALA A 255 -12.88 30.16 -7.70
C ALA A 255 -11.74 29.51 -6.91
N ASN A 256 -11.16 30.21 -5.93
CA ASN A 256 -10.16 29.63 -5.03
C ASN A 256 -10.72 28.39 -4.32
N GLY A 257 -11.94 28.48 -3.81
CA GLY A 257 -12.60 27.39 -3.08
C GLY A 257 -12.73 26.10 -3.90
N ARG A 258 -12.90 26.20 -5.23
CA ARG A 258 -12.93 25.02 -6.11
C ARG A 258 -11.58 24.30 -6.15
N ILE A 259 -10.49 25.04 -6.40
CA ILE A 259 -9.12 24.49 -6.38
C ILE A 259 -8.83 23.79 -5.04
N VAL A 260 -9.16 24.45 -3.93
CA VAL A 260 -8.91 23.90 -2.58
C VAL A 260 -9.78 22.66 -2.31
N ALA A 261 -11.02 22.62 -2.82
CA ALA A 261 -11.90 21.46 -2.72
C ALA A 261 -11.41 20.27 -3.55
N ASP A 262 -10.92 20.51 -4.77
CA ASP A 262 -10.38 19.46 -5.65
C ASP A 262 -9.11 18.83 -5.06
N LEU A 263 -8.26 19.64 -4.43
CA LEU A 263 -7.10 19.18 -3.65
C LEU A 263 -7.49 18.46 -2.35
N LYS A 264 -8.78 18.43 -2.01
CA LYS A 264 -9.34 17.78 -0.81
C LYS A 264 -8.73 18.31 0.51
N VAL A 265 -8.27 19.57 0.55
CA VAL A 265 -7.57 20.14 1.71
C VAL A 265 -8.38 20.00 3.00
N GLY A 266 -9.68 20.34 2.98
CA GLY A 266 -10.54 20.22 4.16
C GLY A 266 -10.75 18.79 4.63
N ARG A 267 -10.77 17.83 3.70
CA ARG A 267 -10.93 16.40 4.03
C ARG A 267 -9.65 15.80 4.61
N VAL A 268 -8.48 16.28 4.18
CA VAL A 268 -7.17 15.72 4.55
C VAL A 268 -6.58 16.41 5.78
N LEU A 269 -6.71 17.74 5.86
CA LEU A 269 -6.04 18.58 6.86
C LEU A 269 -7.02 19.22 7.87
N GLY A 270 -8.32 18.97 7.74
CA GLY A 270 -9.34 19.50 8.64
C GLY A 270 -9.90 20.86 8.21
N ASN A 271 -10.85 21.36 8.98
CA ASN A 271 -11.58 22.59 8.65
C ASN A 271 -10.69 23.84 8.80
N PHE A 272 -10.92 24.82 7.93
CA PHE A 272 -10.22 26.09 7.94
C PHE A 272 -11.09 27.25 7.45
N LYS A 273 -10.72 28.46 7.85
CA LYS A 273 -11.21 29.73 7.30
C LYS A 273 -10.20 30.32 6.32
N ASN A 274 -10.66 31.28 5.52
CA ASN A 274 -9.86 31.91 4.47
C ASN A 274 -9.63 33.39 4.79
N GLU A 275 -8.41 33.87 4.56
CA GLU A 275 -8.05 35.29 4.62
C GLU A 275 -7.24 35.65 3.36
N LEU A 276 -7.56 36.79 2.74
CA LEU A 276 -6.93 37.24 1.48
C LEU A 276 -6.28 38.61 1.65
N GLN A 277 -5.07 38.79 1.10
CA GLN A 277 -4.46 40.08 0.87
C GLN A 277 -4.57 40.45 -0.62
N THR A 278 -5.42 41.42 -0.92
CA THR A 278 -5.69 41.89 -2.29
C THR A 278 -5.59 43.39 -2.48
N LYS A 279 -5.18 44.14 -1.45
CA LYS A 279 -5.08 45.60 -1.52
C LYS A 279 -3.86 46.08 -2.30
N LYS A 280 -2.75 45.35 -2.19
CA LYS A 280 -1.49 45.64 -2.89
C LYS A 280 -0.66 44.37 -3.01
N GLU A 281 0.27 44.36 -3.97
CA GLU A 281 1.25 43.30 -4.08
C GLU A 281 2.23 43.30 -2.88
N PRO A 282 2.73 42.13 -2.46
CA PRO A 282 2.39 40.79 -2.97
C PRO A 282 0.99 40.32 -2.55
N TYR A 283 0.27 39.68 -3.48
CA TYR A 283 -1.04 39.08 -3.20
C TYR A 283 -0.87 37.79 -2.39
N GLY A 284 -1.72 37.61 -1.37
CA GLY A 284 -1.60 36.50 -0.42
C GLY A 284 -2.92 35.76 -0.17
N TYR A 285 -2.82 34.46 0.06
CA TYR A 285 -3.92 33.60 0.49
C TYR A 285 -3.51 32.83 1.75
N THR A 286 -4.18 33.12 2.87
CA THR A 286 -3.96 32.46 4.15
C THR A 286 -5.10 31.48 4.49
N LEU A 287 -4.74 30.24 4.83
CA LEU A 287 -5.64 29.24 5.39
C LEU A 287 -5.51 29.22 6.93
N LEU A 288 -6.62 29.42 7.63
CA LEU A 288 -6.69 29.49 9.09
C LEU A 288 -7.35 28.21 9.61
N PHE A 289 -6.55 27.20 9.95
CA PHE A 289 -7.05 25.92 10.44
C PHE A 289 -7.62 26.05 11.85
N GLU A 290 -8.78 25.42 12.05
CA GLU A 290 -9.55 25.53 13.30
C GLU A 290 -9.14 24.49 14.34
N GLU A 291 -8.62 23.36 13.88
CA GLU A 291 -8.20 22.25 14.74
C GLU A 291 -6.75 22.40 15.18
N SER A 292 -6.49 22.05 16.44
CA SER A 292 -5.14 22.03 16.99
C SER A 292 -4.38 20.78 16.55
N ILE A 293 -3.13 20.96 16.14
CA ILE A 293 -2.24 19.91 15.66
C ILE A 293 -1.31 19.48 16.79
N LYS A 294 -1.07 18.18 16.96
CA LYS A 294 -0.10 17.66 17.94
C LYS A 294 1.32 17.80 17.39
N ASP A 295 2.29 18.06 18.25
CA ASP A 295 3.71 18.17 17.89
C ASP A 295 4.20 17.07 16.91
N LYS A 296 3.93 15.79 17.24
CA LYS A 296 4.27 14.62 16.40
C LYS A 296 3.64 14.59 14.99
N GLU A 297 2.58 15.37 14.75
CA GLU A 297 1.85 15.42 13.48
C GLU A 297 2.24 16.66 12.64
N GLN A 298 2.97 17.61 13.23
CA GLN A 298 3.28 18.90 12.63
C GLN A 298 4.03 18.77 11.30
N ASP A 299 5.11 17.98 11.25
CA ASP A 299 5.94 17.85 10.05
C ASP A 299 5.14 17.29 8.87
N ASN A 300 4.28 16.30 9.12
CA ASN A 300 3.43 15.70 8.09
C ASN A 300 2.35 16.68 7.62
N PHE A 301 1.76 17.44 8.56
CA PHE A 301 0.79 18.49 8.26
C PHE A 301 1.39 19.59 7.39
N ASP A 302 2.51 20.17 7.82
CA ASP A 302 3.22 21.26 7.12
C ASP A 302 3.73 20.80 5.75
N SER A 303 4.29 19.59 5.66
CA SER A 303 4.75 19.01 4.40
C SER A 303 3.59 18.81 3.42
N THR A 304 2.46 18.27 3.88
CA THR A 304 1.27 18.04 3.04
C THR A 304 0.66 19.37 2.58
N MET A 305 0.51 20.34 3.48
CA MET A 305 0.00 21.67 3.15
C MET A 305 0.89 22.40 2.16
N LYS A 306 2.22 22.26 2.29
CA LYS A 306 3.19 22.84 1.35
C LYS A 306 3.03 22.30 -0.08
N LYS A 307 2.72 21.01 -0.25
CA LYS A 307 2.42 20.43 -1.58
C LYS A 307 1.17 21.06 -2.21
N TYR A 308 0.11 21.26 -1.42
CA TYR A 308 -1.11 21.94 -1.88
C TYR A 308 -0.86 23.42 -2.18
N ALA A 309 -0.04 24.10 -1.38
CA ALA A 309 0.36 25.48 -1.61
C ALA A 309 1.08 25.66 -2.95
N PHE A 310 1.93 24.71 -3.35
CA PHE A 310 2.53 24.73 -4.70
C PHE A 310 1.47 24.68 -5.81
N CYS A 311 0.47 23.81 -5.68
CA CYS A 311 -0.63 23.73 -6.66
C CYS A 311 -1.43 25.03 -6.72
N MET A 312 -1.76 25.63 -5.57
CA MET A 312 -2.46 26.92 -5.51
C MET A 312 -1.63 28.05 -6.14
N LEU A 313 -0.32 28.10 -5.86
CA LEU A 313 0.59 29.08 -6.46
C LEU A 313 0.68 28.90 -7.98
N ALA A 314 0.67 27.68 -8.50
CA ALA A 314 0.70 27.43 -9.94
C ALA A 314 -0.63 27.83 -10.63
N LEU A 315 -1.77 27.53 -10.00
CA LEU A 315 -3.11 27.64 -10.61
C LEU A 315 -3.79 28.99 -10.37
N ILE A 316 -3.35 29.79 -9.40
CA ILE A 316 -3.90 31.12 -9.14
C ILE A 316 -2.92 32.18 -9.67
N GLU A 317 -3.24 32.80 -10.80
CA GLU A 317 -2.25 33.49 -11.64
C GLU A 317 -1.53 34.63 -10.92
N ASN A 318 -2.26 35.55 -10.28
CA ASN A 318 -1.67 36.70 -9.58
C ASN A 318 -1.20 36.41 -8.14
N LEU A 319 -1.34 35.18 -7.63
CA LEU A 319 -0.98 34.83 -6.26
C LEU A 319 0.54 34.81 -6.07
N SER A 320 1.04 35.50 -5.04
CA SER A 320 2.48 35.58 -4.74
C SER A 320 2.88 34.73 -3.54
N GLU A 321 1.97 34.52 -2.58
CA GLU A 321 2.26 33.81 -1.33
C GLU A 321 1.04 33.02 -0.85
N VAL A 322 1.29 31.79 -0.39
CA VAL A 322 0.32 31.01 0.38
C VAL A 322 0.85 30.87 1.80
N SER A 323 0.00 31.11 2.78
CA SER A 323 0.32 30.96 4.20
C SER A 323 -0.71 30.05 4.86
N TRP A 324 -0.31 29.35 5.92
CA TRP A 324 -1.24 28.60 6.76
C TRP A 324 -0.94 28.83 8.23
N LYS A 325 -2.01 28.95 9.02
CA LYS A 325 -1.95 29.19 10.46
C LYS A 325 -2.77 28.14 11.18
N TYR A 326 -2.23 27.65 12.28
CA TYR A 326 -2.87 26.64 13.13
C TYR A 326 -2.33 26.74 14.55
N THR A 327 -3.00 26.06 15.48
CA THR A 327 -2.56 25.94 16.87
C THR A 327 -1.78 24.64 17.03
N LEU A 328 -0.55 24.70 17.53
CA LEU A 328 0.25 23.54 17.88
C LEU A 328 0.11 23.24 19.38
N ILE A 329 -0.06 21.96 19.73
CA ILE A 329 -0.04 21.47 21.10
C ILE A 329 1.29 20.73 21.33
N GLU A 330 2.14 21.32 22.17
CA GLU A 330 3.43 20.78 22.59
C GLU A 330 3.46 20.77 24.14
N ASP A 331 3.66 19.60 24.75
CA ASP A 331 3.62 19.41 26.20
C ASP A 331 2.39 20.01 26.92
N GLY A 332 1.23 19.94 26.27
CA GLY A 332 -0.04 20.46 26.79
C GLY A 332 -0.17 21.99 26.75
N LYS A 333 0.75 22.69 26.10
CA LYS A 333 0.69 24.14 25.86
C LYS A 333 0.33 24.41 24.40
N GLU A 334 -0.52 25.40 24.20
CA GLU A 334 -0.92 25.87 22.88
C GLU A 334 -0.01 27.00 22.40
N ARG A 335 0.44 26.89 21.14
CA ARG A 335 1.21 27.94 20.46
C ARG A 335 0.67 28.15 19.06
N ALA A 336 0.42 29.39 18.68
CA ALA A 336 0.08 29.73 17.30
C ALA A 336 1.31 29.56 16.40
N VAL A 337 1.16 28.81 15.32
CA VAL A 337 2.20 28.62 14.30
C VAL A 337 1.72 29.25 12.99
N THR A 338 2.63 29.88 12.27
CA THR A 338 2.41 30.42 10.93
C THR A 338 3.54 29.95 10.04
N GLN A 339 3.18 29.35 8.91
CA GLN A 339 4.10 28.95 7.86
C GLN A 339 3.67 29.61 6.55
N SER A 340 4.62 29.77 5.64
CA SER A 340 4.38 30.41 4.36
C SER A 340 5.30 29.86 3.28
N ILE A 341 4.87 30.01 2.03
CA ILE A 341 5.70 29.76 0.86
C ILE A 341 5.37 30.78 -0.22
N THR A 342 6.42 31.45 -0.70
CA THR A 342 6.33 32.41 -1.81
C THR A 342 6.48 31.71 -3.17
N LYS A 343 6.02 32.36 -4.24
CA LYS A 343 6.23 31.85 -5.60
C LYS A 343 7.71 31.73 -5.95
N GLU A 344 8.57 32.61 -5.44
CA GLU A 344 10.02 32.59 -5.64
C GLU A 344 10.67 31.39 -4.94
N GLU A 345 10.31 31.13 -3.68
CA GLU A 345 10.80 29.97 -2.93
C GLU A 345 10.31 28.66 -3.55
N ALA A 346 9.03 28.59 -3.94
CA ALA A 346 8.46 27.44 -4.63
C ALA A 346 9.20 27.16 -5.95
N SER A 347 9.47 28.20 -6.74
CA SER A 347 10.20 28.06 -7.99
C SER A 347 11.63 27.56 -7.78
N LYS A 348 12.31 28.05 -6.72
CA LYS A 348 13.65 27.58 -6.34
C LYS A 348 13.66 26.11 -5.93
N ILE A 349 12.65 25.67 -5.17
CA ILE A 349 12.53 24.27 -4.71
C ILE A 349 12.28 23.34 -5.90
N LEU A 350 11.40 23.73 -6.84
CA LEU A 350 11.03 22.90 -8.00
C LEU A 350 12.02 23.00 -9.16
N GLY A 351 13.01 23.89 -9.08
CA GLY A 351 13.99 24.11 -10.15
C GLY A 351 13.43 24.74 -11.42
N ASN A 352 12.18 25.24 -11.40
CA ASN A 352 11.50 25.88 -12.53
C ASN A 352 10.47 26.90 -12.02
N ASN A 353 10.03 27.82 -12.87
CA ASN A 353 9.01 28.82 -12.52
C ASN A 353 7.70 28.12 -12.10
N ILE A 354 7.24 28.38 -10.87
CA ILE A 354 6.01 27.75 -10.34
C ILE A 354 4.77 27.99 -11.23
N LYS A 355 4.70 29.13 -11.92
CA LYS A 355 3.55 29.46 -12.78
C LYS A 355 3.54 28.65 -14.07
N SER A 356 4.68 28.13 -14.54
CA SER A 356 4.69 27.29 -15.76
C SER A 356 3.94 25.98 -15.53
N TYR A 357 3.90 25.49 -14.29
CA TYR A 357 3.14 24.29 -13.94
C TYR A 357 1.61 24.45 -14.09
N GLY A 358 1.10 25.67 -14.24
CA GLY A 358 -0.32 25.94 -14.49
C GLY A 358 -0.66 26.26 -15.95
N ALA A 359 0.29 26.08 -16.88
CA ALA A 359 0.12 26.49 -18.28
C ALA A 359 -0.80 25.54 -19.08
N SER A 360 -0.72 24.24 -18.80
CA SER A 360 -1.58 23.20 -19.34
C SER A 360 -1.94 22.18 -18.25
N ALA A 361 -2.97 21.37 -18.49
CA ALA A 361 -3.28 20.27 -17.59
C ALA A 361 -2.11 19.26 -17.49
N ALA A 362 -1.26 19.13 -18.52
CA ALA A 362 -0.07 18.26 -18.47
C ALA A 362 1.00 18.82 -17.53
N ASP A 363 1.17 20.14 -17.53
CA ASP A 363 2.06 20.81 -16.58
C ASP A 363 1.54 20.67 -15.13
N VAL A 364 0.21 20.69 -14.94
CA VAL A 364 -0.41 20.44 -13.63
C VAL A 364 -0.18 18.99 -13.20
N GLN A 365 -0.30 18.04 -14.13
CA GLN A 365 -0.01 16.63 -13.84
C GLN A 365 1.45 16.40 -13.44
N ASN A 366 2.39 17.08 -14.12
CA ASN A 366 3.81 17.05 -13.78
C ASN A 366 4.07 17.61 -12.38
N LEU A 367 3.39 18.72 -12.01
CA LEU A 367 3.47 19.27 -10.65
C LEU A 367 2.99 18.25 -9.61
N LEU A 368 1.80 17.68 -9.79
CA LEU A 368 1.22 16.68 -8.87
C LEU A 368 2.17 15.50 -8.64
N TYR A 369 2.79 15.00 -9.71
CA TYR A 369 3.81 13.94 -9.62
C TYR A 369 5.04 14.40 -8.83
N THR A 370 5.58 15.57 -9.17
CA THR A 370 6.80 16.12 -8.56
C THR A 370 6.65 16.34 -7.06
N VAL A 371 5.47 16.76 -6.61
CA VAL A 371 5.19 17.00 -5.19
C VAL A 371 4.65 15.76 -4.47
N GLY A 372 4.41 14.65 -5.18
CA GLY A 372 3.89 13.41 -4.63
C GLY A 372 2.47 13.55 -4.08
N ILE A 373 1.55 14.06 -4.91
CA ILE A 373 0.10 13.99 -4.70
C ILE A 373 -0.45 12.91 -5.65
N GLU A 374 -0.93 11.81 -5.07
CA GLU A 374 -1.60 10.73 -5.81
C GLU A 374 -3.10 11.04 -5.98
N GLN A 375 -3.72 10.52 -7.06
CA GLN A 375 -5.11 10.83 -7.45
C GLN A 375 -6.17 10.16 -6.57
#